data_AF-A0A6M7WDT0-F1
#
_entry.id   AF-A0A6M7WDT0-F1
#
_cell.length_a   1.000
_cell.length_b   1.000
_cell.length_c   1.000
_cell.angle_alpha   90.00
_cell.angle_beta   90.00
_cell.angle_gamma   90.00
#
_symmetry.space_group_name_H-M   'P 1'
#
loop_
_entity.id
_entity.type
_entity.pdbx_description
1 polymer ?
#
loop_
_entity_poly.entity_id
_entity_poly.type
_entity_poly.pdbx_seq_one_letter_code
_entity_poly.pdbx_strand_id
1 'polypeptide(L)'
;MIALPRLLPILLLAALSCGAPLAGTAHAGGLVVVPAGNRSETQPPIPDASATRTRAFKTTYAEKYEKIVALLKRERKLVAHIKQAAAAYDIDPIHIVGALVGEHTYNVTAVGSVQTYYVKALSYSGLDFSFRYKGVPVQSFVQRPEFAACAGARDSAALWSCRDRVWVDHFRGKTVDGVTYDAMTFQQAFFQPFFAGQTFGLGQISPLTALEVTDLVNKVSGYDKLTPDHPQAIYRDVMDPDRSIVYIAAIVRDAIDAYKEQGFDISGNPGITATLYNVGQPRQRAADLRAALTSGKGRKLPVENYYGWLVNDKLDELRSLLDSGS
;
A
#
# COMPACT_ATOMS: atom_id res chain seq x y z
N MET A 1 -84.54 1.80 -42.86
CA MET A 1 -85.30 1.70 -41.59
C MET A 1 -84.42 1.00 -40.57
N ILE A 2 -84.11 1.76 -39.51
CA ILE A 2 -83.85 1.40 -38.11
C ILE A 2 -83.65 -0.09 -37.73
N ALA A 3 -82.61 -0.28 -36.90
CA ALA A 3 -82.42 -1.26 -35.81
C ALA A 3 -81.45 -2.44 -35.98
N LEU A 4 -80.43 -2.37 -35.11
CA LEU A 4 -79.40 -3.29 -34.65
C LEU A 4 -79.81 -4.77 -34.47
N PRO A 5 -78.84 -5.70 -34.52
CA PRO A 5 -78.53 -6.42 -33.28
C PRO A 5 -77.05 -6.78 -33.01
N ARG A 6 -76.71 -6.69 -31.72
CA ARG A 6 -75.90 -7.61 -30.89
C ARG A 6 -74.43 -7.90 -31.24
N LEU A 7 -73.58 -7.20 -30.49
CA LEU A 7 -72.26 -7.54 -29.91
C LEU A 7 -71.84 -9.03 -29.91
N LEU A 8 -70.63 -9.27 -30.42
CA LEU A 8 -69.67 -10.26 -29.93
C LEU A 8 -68.30 -9.56 -29.82
N PRO A 9 -67.61 -9.54 -28.66
CA PRO A 9 -66.29 -8.93 -28.57
C PRO A 9 -65.23 -9.96 -28.98
N ILE A 10 -64.50 -9.66 -30.06
CA ILE A 10 -63.29 -10.38 -30.46
C ILE A 10 -62.17 -9.92 -29.52
N LEU A 11 -61.70 -10.82 -28.64
CA LEU A 11 -60.47 -10.62 -27.87
C LEU A 11 -59.28 -10.56 -28.83
N LEU A 12 -58.66 -9.39 -28.97
CA LEU A 12 -57.28 -9.27 -29.44
C LEU A 12 -56.34 -9.53 -28.26
N LEU A 13 -55.60 -10.65 -28.30
CA LEU A 13 -54.43 -10.86 -27.44
C LEU A 13 -53.32 -9.89 -27.86
N ALA A 14 -53.10 -8.84 -27.06
CA ALA A 14 -51.88 -8.06 -27.10
C ALA A 14 -50.79 -8.81 -26.33
N ALA A 15 -49.75 -9.26 -27.01
CA ALA A 15 -48.57 -9.86 -26.41
C ALA A 15 -47.76 -8.78 -25.68
N LEU A 16 -47.86 -8.71 -24.35
CA LEU A 16 -46.88 -8.01 -23.52
C LEU A 16 -45.61 -8.86 -23.41
N SER A 17 -44.59 -8.51 -24.19
CA SER A 17 -43.22 -8.95 -23.96
C SER A 17 -42.67 -8.25 -22.70
N CYS A 18 -42.83 -8.88 -21.54
CA CYS A 18 -42.13 -8.51 -20.31
C CYS A 18 -40.64 -8.81 -20.49
N GLY A 19 -39.84 -7.79 -20.78
CA GLY A 19 -38.38 -7.87 -20.63
C GLY A 19 -38.04 -8.07 -19.16
N ALA A 20 -37.57 -9.25 -18.79
CA ALA A 20 -37.03 -9.51 -17.46
C ALA A 20 -35.74 -8.69 -17.28
N PRO A 21 -35.59 -7.91 -16.20
CA PRO A 21 -34.31 -7.31 -15.90
C PRO A 21 -33.33 -8.43 -15.53
N LEU A 22 -32.21 -8.50 -16.26
CA LEU A 22 -31.02 -9.26 -15.87
C LEU A 22 -30.48 -8.64 -14.58
N ALA A 23 -31.03 -9.06 -13.44
CA ALA A 23 -30.43 -8.81 -12.14
C ALA A 23 -29.08 -9.52 -12.12
N GLY A 24 -27.99 -8.76 -12.20
CA GLY A 24 -26.65 -9.28 -11.99
C GLY A 24 -26.60 -9.99 -10.63
N THR A 25 -26.31 -11.29 -10.65
CA THR A 25 -26.11 -12.08 -9.44
C THR A 25 -24.89 -11.53 -8.70
N ALA A 26 -25.12 -10.69 -7.69
CA ALA A 26 -24.10 -10.35 -6.71
C ALA A 26 -23.67 -11.66 -6.04
N HIS A 27 -22.44 -12.11 -6.32
CA HIS A 27 -21.84 -13.23 -5.61
C HIS A 27 -21.55 -12.79 -4.17
N ALA A 28 -22.48 -13.05 -3.27
CA ALA A 28 -22.26 -12.98 -1.82
C ALA A 28 -21.41 -14.19 -1.36
N GLY A 29 -20.18 -14.30 -1.85
CA GLY A 29 -19.18 -15.17 -1.25
C GLY A 29 -18.71 -14.54 0.05
N GLY A 30 -18.79 -15.26 1.16
CA GLY A 30 -18.25 -14.78 2.45
C GLY A 30 -16.78 -14.40 2.34
N LEU A 31 -16.37 -13.40 3.12
CA LEU A 31 -14.99 -12.93 3.19
C LEU A 31 -14.05 -14.08 3.57
N VAL A 32 -13.00 -14.32 2.79
CA VAL A 32 -12.02 -15.37 3.09
C VAL A 32 -11.05 -14.85 4.14
N VAL A 33 -11.20 -15.30 5.39
CA VAL A 33 -10.25 -14.96 6.46
C VAL A 33 -8.92 -15.66 6.18
N VAL A 34 -7.85 -14.87 6.08
CA VAL A 34 -6.49 -15.37 5.94
C VAL A 34 -5.97 -15.77 7.34
N PRO A 35 -5.60 -17.03 7.56
CA PRO A 35 -5.10 -17.47 8.86
C PRO A 35 -3.86 -16.71 9.28
N ALA A 36 -3.69 -16.50 10.59
CA ALA A 36 -2.45 -15.98 11.16
C ALA A 36 -1.29 -16.98 11.01
N GLY A 37 -0.06 -16.47 11.15
CA GLY A 37 1.15 -17.29 11.08
C GLY A 37 1.62 -17.59 9.66
N ASN A 38 2.73 -18.31 9.56
CA ASN A 38 3.43 -18.52 8.30
C ASN A 38 2.79 -19.62 7.46
N ARG A 39 2.71 -19.35 6.14
CA ARG A 39 2.33 -20.36 5.13
C ARG A 39 3.50 -21.26 4.71
N SER A 40 4.73 -20.81 4.96
CA SER A 40 5.96 -21.55 4.69
C SER A 40 6.66 -21.93 6.00
N GLU A 41 7.10 -23.19 6.13
CA GLU A 41 7.83 -23.66 7.31
C GLU A 41 9.18 -22.96 7.48
N THR A 42 9.85 -22.65 6.37
CA THR A 42 11.14 -21.97 6.35
C THR A 42 11.03 -20.59 5.76
N GLN A 43 11.95 -19.72 6.18
CA GLN A 43 12.00 -18.34 5.69
C GLN A 43 12.22 -18.31 4.17
N PRO A 44 11.37 -17.56 3.42
CA PRO A 44 11.59 -17.34 2.00
C PRO A 44 12.96 -16.66 1.72
N PRO A 45 13.53 -16.83 0.51
CA PRO A 45 14.81 -16.22 0.15
C PRO A 45 14.82 -14.70 0.36
N ILE A 46 15.91 -14.21 0.96
CA ILE A 46 16.15 -12.78 1.15
C ILE A 46 16.88 -12.24 -0.10
N PRO A 47 16.42 -11.14 -0.72
CA PRO A 47 17.07 -10.58 -1.92
C PRO A 47 18.53 -10.16 -1.69
N ASP A 48 19.36 -10.31 -2.73
CA ASP A 48 20.80 -9.97 -2.69
C ASP A 48 21.08 -8.50 -2.35
N ALA A 49 20.16 -7.59 -2.71
CA ALA A 49 20.27 -6.18 -2.36
C ALA A 49 20.29 -5.97 -0.84
N SER A 50 19.47 -6.72 -0.09
CA SER A 50 19.43 -6.67 1.38
C SER A 50 20.71 -7.23 1.98
N ALA A 51 21.24 -8.31 1.40
CA ALA A 51 22.52 -8.89 1.82
C ALA A 51 23.70 -7.94 1.57
N THR A 52 23.68 -7.27 0.42
CA THR A 52 24.71 -6.30 0.03
C THR A 52 24.74 -5.10 0.96
N ARG A 53 23.57 -4.50 1.29
CA ARG A 53 23.47 -3.41 2.27
C ARG A 53 23.99 -3.85 3.64
N THR A 54 23.57 -5.03 4.09
CA THR A 54 23.96 -5.58 5.40
C THR A 54 25.48 -5.76 5.52
N ARG A 55 26.13 -6.29 4.46
CA ARG A 55 27.59 -6.36 4.37
C ARG A 55 28.25 -4.98 4.36
N ALA A 56 27.71 -4.02 3.59
CA ALA A 56 28.25 -2.67 3.51
C ALA A 56 28.25 -1.94 4.87
N PHE A 57 27.24 -2.20 5.71
CA PHE A 57 27.15 -1.68 7.07
C PHE A 57 27.83 -2.54 8.14
N LYS A 58 28.56 -3.60 7.76
CA LYS A 58 29.29 -4.51 8.66
C LYS A 58 28.43 -5.00 9.83
N THR A 59 27.22 -5.47 9.53
CA THR A 59 26.26 -5.94 10.54
C THR A 59 25.58 -7.23 10.06
N THR A 60 24.76 -7.85 10.90
CA THR A 60 23.94 -9.03 10.56
C THR A 60 22.44 -8.73 10.69
N TYR A 61 21.59 -9.57 10.10
CA TYR A 61 20.13 -9.42 10.28
C TYR A 61 19.72 -9.59 11.75
N ALA A 62 20.37 -10.47 12.51
CA ALA A 62 20.11 -10.65 13.94
C ALA A 62 20.41 -9.38 14.74
N GLU A 63 21.59 -8.77 14.53
CA GLU A 63 21.95 -7.51 15.19
C GLU A 63 21.00 -6.36 14.81
N LYS A 64 20.56 -6.32 13.55
CA LYS A 64 19.61 -5.32 13.06
C LYS A 64 18.23 -5.48 13.71
N TYR A 65 17.75 -6.72 13.82
CA TYR A 65 16.54 -7.08 14.53
C TYR A 65 16.60 -6.67 16.01
N GLU A 66 17.68 -7.05 16.71
CA GLU A 66 17.89 -6.70 18.12
C GLU A 66 17.88 -5.17 18.33
N LYS A 67 18.48 -4.41 17.42
CA LYS A 67 18.50 -2.93 17.51
C LYS A 67 17.11 -2.32 17.40
N ILE A 68 16.28 -2.75 16.46
CA ILE A 68 14.91 -2.20 16.33
C ILE A 68 14.03 -2.62 17.51
N VAL A 69 14.12 -3.87 17.96
CA VAL A 69 13.41 -4.35 19.15
C VAL A 69 13.83 -3.56 20.39
N ALA A 70 15.13 -3.33 20.59
CA ALA A 70 15.64 -2.53 21.70
C ALA A 70 15.20 -1.05 21.63
N LEU A 71 15.12 -0.47 20.43
CA LEU A 71 14.57 0.88 20.23
C LEU A 71 13.10 0.92 20.64
N LEU A 72 12.26 0.01 20.13
CA LEU A 72 10.84 -0.04 20.45
C LEU A 72 10.60 -0.27 21.95
N LYS A 73 11.41 -1.13 22.58
CA LYS A 73 11.31 -1.40 24.02
C LYS A 73 11.64 -0.16 24.88
N ARG A 74 12.62 0.64 24.46
CA ARG A 74 13.08 1.82 25.21
C ARG A 74 12.20 3.05 24.96
N GLU A 75 11.77 3.27 23.73
CA GLU A 75 11.08 4.48 23.29
C GLU A 75 9.57 4.38 23.59
N ARG A 76 9.19 4.48 24.87
CA ARG A 76 7.78 4.32 25.31
C ARG A 76 6.81 5.29 24.63
N LYS A 77 7.24 6.52 24.36
CA LYS A 77 6.43 7.51 23.63
C LYS A 77 6.14 7.07 22.20
N LEU A 78 7.13 6.47 21.52
CA LEU A 78 6.95 5.91 20.18
C LEU A 78 5.91 4.79 20.20
N VAL A 79 6.02 3.84 21.14
CA VAL A 79 5.04 2.74 21.27
C VAL A 79 3.64 3.24 21.60
N ALA A 80 3.51 4.23 22.49
CA ALA A 80 2.23 4.87 22.79
C ALA A 80 1.62 5.52 21.53
N HIS A 81 2.44 6.19 20.73
CA HIS A 81 1.98 6.80 19.48
C HIS A 81 1.61 5.76 18.42
N ILE A 82 2.34 4.64 18.33
CA ILE A 82 1.98 3.49 17.50
C ILE A 82 0.58 2.98 17.86
N LYS A 83 0.29 2.78 19.16
CA LYS A 83 -1.05 2.36 19.62
C LYS A 83 -2.12 3.37 19.26
N GLN A 84 -1.85 4.67 19.46
CA GLN A 84 -2.79 5.74 19.13
C GLN A 84 -3.12 5.78 17.64
N ALA A 85 -2.09 5.74 16.77
CA ALA A 85 -2.28 5.72 15.33
C ALA A 85 -3.03 4.45 14.90
N ALA A 86 -2.66 3.28 15.42
CA ALA A 86 -3.34 2.03 15.10
C ALA A 86 -4.84 2.08 15.44
N ALA A 87 -5.19 2.61 16.62
CA ALA A 87 -6.58 2.80 17.03
C ALA A 87 -7.34 3.77 16.12
N ALA A 88 -6.72 4.88 15.71
CA ALA A 88 -7.35 5.85 14.82
C ALA A 88 -7.66 5.27 13.42
N TYR A 89 -6.85 4.31 12.96
CA TYR A 89 -7.01 3.67 11.65
C TYR A 89 -7.72 2.32 11.71
N ASP A 90 -8.23 1.91 12.87
CA ASP A 90 -8.91 0.63 13.08
C ASP A 90 -8.06 -0.57 12.60
N ILE A 91 -6.82 -0.65 13.11
CA ILE A 91 -5.89 -1.76 12.88
C ILE A 91 -5.24 -2.20 14.20
N ASP A 92 -4.83 -3.46 14.31
CA ASP A 92 -4.00 -3.91 15.45
C ASP A 92 -2.61 -3.24 15.38
N PRO A 93 -2.11 -2.59 16.45
CA PRO A 93 -0.79 -1.95 16.46
C PRO A 93 0.37 -2.89 16.10
N ILE A 94 0.19 -4.21 16.21
CA ILE A 94 1.18 -5.18 15.76
C ILE A 94 1.52 -5.05 14.26
N HIS A 95 0.60 -4.56 13.43
CA HIS A 95 0.89 -4.35 12.01
C HIS A 95 1.91 -3.23 11.78
N ILE A 96 1.84 -2.15 12.57
CA ILE A 96 2.81 -1.05 12.51
C ILE A 96 4.17 -1.53 13.03
N VAL A 97 4.18 -2.28 14.14
CA VAL A 97 5.40 -2.90 14.67
C VAL A 97 6.03 -3.84 13.65
N GLY A 98 5.23 -4.69 13.00
CA GLY A 98 5.70 -5.61 11.96
C GLY A 98 6.32 -4.90 10.76
N ALA A 99 5.73 -3.80 10.30
CA ALA A 99 6.30 -2.97 9.24
C ALA A 99 7.68 -2.41 9.64
N LEU A 100 7.78 -1.79 10.83
CA LEU A 100 9.04 -1.24 11.33
C LEU A 100 10.11 -2.31 11.50
N VAL A 101 9.77 -3.45 12.11
CA VAL A 101 10.71 -4.54 12.36
C VAL A 101 11.22 -5.14 11.06
N GLY A 102 10.34 -5.40 10.09
CA GLY A 102 10.75 -5.87 8.78
C GLY A 102 11.75 -4.91 8.11
N GLU A 103 11.38 -3.62 8.04
CA GLU A 103 12.19 -2.59 7.38
C GLU A 103 13.58 -2.45 8.01
N HIS A 104 13.61 -2.38 9.35
CA HIS A 104 14.86 -2.22 10.09
C HIS A 104 15.66 -3.52 10.24
N THR A 105 15.10 -4.67 9.92
CA THR A 105 15.86 -5.92 9.89
C THR A 105 16.54 -6.11 8.52
N TYR A 106 15.83 -5.85 7.42
CA TYR A 106 16.33 -6.24 6.10
C TYR A 106 16.75 -5.08 5.18
N ASN A 107 16.15 -3.89 5.31
CA ASN A 107 16.46 -2.77 4.41
C ASN A 107 17.46 -1.79 4.99
N VAL A 108 17.19 -1.31 6.21
CA VAL A 108 18.01 -0.29 6.89
C VAL A 108 18.37 -0.75 8.30
N THR A 109 19.30 -0.09 8.97
CA THR A 109 19.61 -0.36 10.38
C THR A 109 19.00 0.73 11.25
N ALA A 110 18.29 0.35 12.32
CA ALA A 110 17.81 1.32 13.30
C ALA A 110 18.98 2.11 13.89
N VAL A 111 18.79 3.42 14.03
CA VAL A 111 19.78 4.31 14.67
C VAL A 111 19.51 4.39 16.17
N GLY A 112 20.49 4.90 16.93
CA GLY A 112 20.50 4.80 18.40
C GLY A 112 19.28 5.37 19.12
N SER A 113 18.59 6.37 18.55
CA SER A 113 17.37 6.95 19.13
C SER A 113 16.45 7.56 18.05
N VAL A 114 15.19 7.84 18.42
CA VAL A 114 14.24 8.55 17.55
C VAL A 114 14.78 9.96 17.19
N GLN A 115 15.53 10.60 18.09
CA GLN A 115 16.15 11.91 17.86
C GLN A 115 17.05 11.94 16.61
N THR A 116 17.74 10.84 16.29
CA THR A 116 18.58 10.78 15.10
C THR A 116 17.76 10.86 13.80
N TYR A 117 16.51 10.38 13.81
CA TYR A 117 15.62 10.54 12.66
C TYR A 117 15.18 11.98 12.47
N TYR A 118 14.87 12.70 13.56
CA TYR A 118 14.60 14.15 13.50
C TYR A 118 15.77 14.94 12.92
N VAL A 119 17.01 14.65 13.35
CA VAL A 119 18.21 15.31 12.80
C VAL A 119 18.37 15.02 11.29
N LYS A 120 18.13 13.78 10.86
CA LYS A 120 18.13 13.44 9.43
C LYS A 120 17.01 14.15 8.68
N ALA A 121 15.82 14.33 9.25
CA ALA A 121 14.74 15.07 8.61
C ALA A 121 15.15 16.52 8.34
N LEU A 122 15.81 17.17 9.30
CA LEU A 122 16.29 18.55 9.17
C LEU A 122 17.30 18.73 8.02
N SER A 123 18.12 17.73 7.68
CA SER A 123 19.07 17.86 6.56
C SER A 123 18.40 17.96 5.19
N TYR A 124 17.11 17.60 5.09
CA TYR A 124 16.32 17.78 3.89
C TYR A 124 15.45 19.04 3.94
N SER A 125 15.35 19.69 5.09
CA SER A 125 14.63 20.96 5.22
C SER A 125 15.36 22.05 4.42
N GLY A 126 14.62 22.76 3.57
CA GLY A 126 15.17 23.84 2.73
C GLY A 126 15.79 23.41 1.41
N LEU A 127 15.83 22.11 1.08
CA LEU A 127 16.21 21.68 -0.27
C LEU A 127 15.10 22.03 -1.27
N ASP A 128 15.49 22.68 -2.37
CA ASP A 128 14.60 22.92 -3.51
C ASP A 128 14.77 21.82 -4.56
N PHE A 129 13.67 21.15 -4.89
CA PHE A 129 13.63 20.09 -5.88
C PHE A 129 12.19 19.88 -6.35
N SER A 130 12.05 19.10 -7.43
CA SER A 130 10.73 18.71 -7.95
C SER A 130 10.79 17.29 -8.49
N PHE A 131 9.64 16.60 -8.48
CA PHE A 131 9.53 15.25 -9.03
C PHE A 131 9.45 15.31 -10.56
N ARG A 132 10.48 14.78 -11.22
CA ARG A 132 10.62 14.82 -12.68
C ARG A 132 11.38 13.60 -13.19
N TYR A 133 11.10 13.22 -14.43
CA TYR A 133 11.84 12.20 -15.16
C TYR A 133 12.23 12.72 -16.53
N LYS A 134 13.50 12.57 -16.92
CA LYS A 134 14.06 13.11 -18.18
C LYS A 134 13.65 14.59 -18.43
N GLY A 135 13.69 15.39 -17.37
CA GLY A 135 13.34 16.82 -17.41
C GLY A 135 11.85 17.14 -17.35
N VAL A 136 10.96 16.15 -17.41
CA VAL A 136 9.50 16.36 -17.41
C VAL A 136 8.94 16.20 -16.00
N PRO A 137 8.27 17.22 -15.42
CA PRO A 137 7.60 17.10 -14.13
C PRO A 137 6.52 16.02 -14.13
N VAL A 138 6.36 15.30 -13.02
CA VAL A 138 5.38 14.21 -12.91
C VAL A 138 3.96 14.70 -13.19
N GLN A 139 3.59 15.89 -12.73
CA GLN A 139 2.26 16.46 -12.95
C GLN A 139 1.98 16.74 -14.41
N SER A 140 2.98 17.18 -15.18
CA SER A 140 2.86 17.34 -16.63
C SER A 140 2.83 15.98 -17.34
N PHE A 141 3.63 15.03 -16.87
CA PHE A 141 3.73 13.71 -17.49
C PHE A 141 2.42 12.92 -17.41
N VAL A 142 1.73 12.97 -16.26
CA VAL A 142 0.48 12.23 -16.05
C VAL A 142 -0.75 12.88 -16.73
N GLN A 143 -0.56 13.97 -17.49
CA GLN A 143 -1.61 14.54 -18.36
C GLN A 143 -1.67 13.87 -19.74
N ARG A 144 -0.74 12.98 -20.06
CA ARG A 144 -0.72 12.31 -21.36
C ARG A 144 -1.95 11.40 -21.54
N PRO A 145 -2.40 11.16 -22.80
CA PRO A 145 -3.62 10.40 -23.08
C PRO A 145 -3.66 9.00 -22.48
N GLU A 146 -2.52 8.33 -22.31
CA GLU A 146 -2.41 7.00 -21.71
C GLU A 146 -2.94 6.98 -20.25
N PHE A 147 -2.90 8.11 -19.56
CA PHE A 147 -3.39 8.25 -18.19
C PHE A 147 -4.87 8.65 -18.10
N ALA A 148 -5.57 8.86 -19.22
CA ALA A 148 -6.95 9.36 -19.22
C ALA A 148 -7.91 8.47 -18.40
N ALA A 149 -7.69 7.15 -18.40
CA ALA A 149 -8.49 6.20 -17.61
C ALA A 149 -8.36 6.42 -16.09
N CYS A 150 -7.27 7.03 -15.62
CA CYS A 150 -7.04 7.29 -14.21
C CYS A 150 -7.83 8.49 -13.67
N ALA A 151 -8.41 9.33 -14.54
CA ALA A 151 -9.18 10.51 -14.12
C ALA A 151 -10.45 10.15 -13.32
N GLY A 152 -10.98 8.93 -13.50
CA GLY A 152 -12.15 8.43 -12.75
C GLY A 152 -11.81 7.81 -11.39
N ALA A 153 -10.57 7.91 -10.92
CA ALA A 153 -10.18 7.35 -9.63
C ALA A 153 -10.91 8.03 -8.46
N ARG A 154 -11.41 7.21 -7.52
CA ARG A 154 -12.24 7.66 -6.39
C ARG A 154 -11.47 8.35 -5.27
N ASP A 155 -10.17 8.05 -5.15
CA ASP A 155 -9.28 8.50 -4.08
C ASP A 155 -7.82 8.49 -4.57
N SER A 156 -6.93 9.05 -3.76
CA SER A 156 -5.50 9.11 -4.03
C SER A 156 -4.86 7.74 -4.24
N ALA A 157 -5.32 6.71 -3.53
CA ALA A 157 -4.75 5.37 -3.61
C ALA A 157 -5.07 4.72 -4.97
N ALA A 158 -6.33 4.80 -5.40
CA ALA A 158 -6.76 4.36 -6.73
C ALA A 158 -6.09 5.17 -7.84
N LEU A 159 -5.93 6.49 -7.66
CA LEU A 159 -5.33 7.38 -8.65
C LEU A 159 -3.87 7.03 -8.90
N TRP A 160 -3.06 6.97 -7.84
CA TRP A 160 -1.63 6.72 -7.95
C TRP A 160 -1.33 5.27 -8.33
N SER A 161 -2.12 4.31 -7.84
CA SER A 161 -2.02 2.91 -8.30
C SER A 161 -2.35 2.76 -9.79
N CYS A 162 -3.36 3.48 -10.30
CA CYS A 162 -3.67 3.50 -11.73
C CYS A 162 -2.52 4.07 -12.55
N ARG A 163 -1.93 5.19 -12.11
CA ARG A 163 -0.79 5.82 -12.79
C ARG A 163 0.44 4.92 -12.82
N ASP A 164 0.75 4.25 -11.72
CA ASP A 164 1.86 3.28 -11.66
C ASP A 164 1.62 2.10 -12.63
N ARG A 165 0.38 1.60 -12.72
CA ARG A 165 0.02 0.58 -13.72
C ARG A 165 0.20 1.08 -15.15
N VAL A 166 -0.32 2.26 -15.49
CA VAL A 166 -0.14 2.86 -16.82
C VAL A 166 1.35 3.01 -17.16
N TRP A 167 2.18 3.41 -16.20
CA TRP A 167 3.63 3.46 -16.40
C TRP A 167 4.20 2.09 -16.80
N VAL A 168 3.85 1.03 -16.06
CA VAL A 168 4.29 -0.34 -16.37
C VAL A 168 3.80 -0.78 -17.75
N ASP A 169 2.54 -0.52 -18.06
CA ASP A 169 1.88 -1.04 -19.26
C ASP A 169 2.26 -0.28 -20.53
N HIS A 170 2.57 1.01 -20.45
CA HIS A 170 2.77 1.85 -21.63
C HIS A 170 4.17 2.44 -21.77
N PHE A 171 4.91 2.64 -20.67
CA PHE A 171 6.16 3.41 -20.71
C PHE A 171 7.38 2.59 -20.34
N ARG A 172 7.34 1.80 -19.26
CA ARG A 172 8.52 1.13 -18.70
C ARG A 172 9.27 0.29 -19.75
N GLY A 173 10.51 0.67 -20.06
CA GLY A 173 11.36 -0.03 -21.03
C GLY A 173 10.91 0.10 -22.49
N LYS A 174 9.99 1.02 -22.80
CA LYS A 174 9.40 1.21 -24.14
C LYS A 174 9.83 2.54 -24.75
N THR A 175 9.63 2.66 -26.07
CA THR A 175 9.76 3.93 -26.78
C THR A 175 8.37 4.44 -27.13
N VAL A 176 8.03 5.64 -26.66
CA VAL A 176 6.74 6.31 -26.91
C VAL A 176 7.04 7.71 -27.42
N ASP A 177 6.43 8.12 -28.53
CA ASP A 177 6.66 9.41 -29.20
C ASP A 177 8.15 9.73 -29.44
N GLY A 178 8.94 8.71 -29.81
CA GLY A 178 10.38 8.86 -30.05
C GLY A 178 11.24 9.00 -28.78
N VAL A 179 10.66 8.91 -27.59
CA VAL A 179 11.38 8.92 -26.30
C VAL A 179 11.47 7.50 -25.76
N THR A 180 12.70 7.02 -25.53
CA THR A 180 12.93 5.74 -24.84
C THR A 180 12.92 5.94 -23.33
N TYR A 181 12.08 5.16 -22.65
CA TYR A 181 11.91 5.15 -21.20
C TYR A 181 12.64 3.95 -20.60
N ASP A 182 13.34 4.16 -19.48
CA ASP A 182 14.16 3.13 -18.88
C ASP A 182 13.30 2.05 -18.20
N ALA A 183 13.84 0.84 -18.03
CA ALA A 183 13.13 -0.31 -17.46
C ALA A 183 12.98 -0.25 -15.92
N MET A 184 12.64 0.90 -15.36
CA MET A 184 12.51 1.16 -13.92
C MET A 184 11.06 1.36 -13.48
N THR A 185 10.77 1.31 -12.17
CA THR A 185 9.41 1.54 -11.64
C THR A 185 8.98 3.00 -11.76
N PHE A 186 7.69 3.30 -11.61
CA PHE A 186 7.20 4.69 -11.67
C PHE A 186 7.77 5.55 -10.54
N GLN A 187 7.82 4.97 -9.33
CA GLN A 187 8.53 5.57 -8.19
C GLN A 187 9.97 5.89 -8.56
N GLN A 188 10.65 4.97 -9.25
CA GLN A 188 12.02 5.20 -9.67
C GLN A 188 12.14 6.27 -10.76
N ALA A 189 11.21 6.35 -11.70
CA ALA A 189 11.29 7.37 -12.73
C ALA A 189 11.10 8.79 -12.16
N PHE A 190 10.07 9.01 -11.32
CA PHE A 190 9.64 10.37 -10.97
C PHE A 190 9.97 10.81 -9.55
N PHE A 191 10.07 9.89 -8.60
CA PHE A 191 10.15 10.18 -7.17
C PHE A 191 11.56 9.95 -6.60
N GLN A 192 12.58 10.33 -7.37
CA GLN A 192 14.00 10.18 -7.03
C GLN A 192 14.77 11.52 -7.10
N PRO A 193 14.43 12.53 -6.30
CA PRO A 193 15.12 13.82 -6.41
C PRO A 193 16.59 13.77 -5.95
N PHE A 194 17.01 12.72 -5.23
CA PHE A 194 18.38 12.60 -4.70
C PHE A 194 19.08 11.29 -5.12
N PHE A 195 18.47 10.14 -4.83
CA PHE A 195 19.01 8.84 -5.24
C PHE A 195 17.90 7.85 -5.60
N ALA A 196 18.30 6.79 -6.29
CA ALA A 196 17.35 5.87 -6.88
C ALA A 196 16.57 5.01 -5.88
N GLY A 197 15.24 5.09 -5.92
CA GLY A 197 14.32 4.23 -5.17
C GLY A 197 14.29 4.49 -3.68
N GLN A 198 14.65 5.71 -3.24
CA GLN A 198 14.76 6.01 -1.82
C GLN A 198 13.40 6.01 -1.09
N THR A 199 13.50 5.57 0.15
CA THR A 199 12.48 5.60 1.17
C THR A 199 13.05 6.35 2.38
N PHE A 200 12.18 6.95 3.20
CA PHE A 200 12.61 7.96 4.17
C PHE A 200 12.00 7.76 5.55
N GLY A 201 12.67 8.35 6.54
CA GLY A 201 12.22 8.37 7.94
C GLY A 201 12.27 7.01 8.62
N LEU A 202 11.63 6.95 9.79
CA LEU A 202 11.50 5.73 10.58
C LEU A 202 10.71 4.65 9.82
N GLY A 203 9.64 5.04 9.13
CA GLY A 203 8.81 4.12 8.38
C GLY A 203 9.40 3.63 7.05
N GLN A 204 10.51 4.21 6.57
CA GLN A 204 11.03 3.95 5.23
C GLN A 204 9.91 4.07 4.17
N ILE A 205 9.24 5.22 4.15
CA ILE A 205 8.12 5.49 3.24
C ILE A 205 8.63 6.22 2.00
N SER A 206 8.15 5.84 0.82
CA SER A 206 8.46 6.56 -0.43
C SER A 206 7.51 7.73 -0.65
N PRO A 207 7.91 8.77 -1.43
CA PRO A 207 7.01 9.86 -1.78
C PRO A 207 5.73 9.39 -2.52
N LEU A 208 5.85 8.38 -3.40
CA LEU A 208 4.70 7.83 -4.12
C LEU A 208 3.72 7.16 -3.14
N THR A 209 4.21 6.36 -2.20
CA THR A 209 3.36 5.69 -1.22
C THR A 209 2.69 6.67 -0.26
N ALA A 210 3.38 7.74 0.13
CA ALA A 210 2.76 8.81 0.92
C ALA A 210 1.63 9.52 0.14
N LEU A 211 1.81 9.73 -1.17
CA LEU A 211 0.78 10.26 -2.05
C LEU A 211 -0.39 9.31 -2.23
N GLU A 212 -0.16 7.99 -2.30
CA GLU A 212 -1.22 6.98 -2.39
C GLU A 212 -2.18 7.09 -1.20
N VAL A 213 -1.68 7.25 0.02
CA VAL A 213 -2.52 7.24 1.23
C VAL A 213 -2.96 8.62 1.72
N THR A 214 -2.63 9.70 1.00
CA THR A 214 -2.83 11.06 1.53
C THR A 214 -4.30 11.43 1.78
N ASP A 215 -5.24 10.94 0.95
CA ASP A 215 -6.67 11.17 1.21
C ASP A 215 -7.13 10.49 2.51
N LEU A 216 -6.62 9.29 2.78
CA LEU A 216 -6.92 8.56 4.01
C LEU A 216 -6.32 9.25 5.22
N VAL A 217 -5.07 9.72 5.12
CA VAL A 217 -4.39 10.46 6.19
C VAL A 217 -5.09 11.79 6.49
N ASN A 218 -5.50 12.53 5.46
CA ASN A 218 -6.28 13.75 5.61
C ASN A 218 -7.62 13.46 6.32
N LYS A 219 -8.32 12.41 5.90
CA LYS A 219 -9.62 12.03 6.46
C LYS A 219 -9.54 11.62 7.93
N VAL A 220 -8.55 10.80 8.30
CA VAL A 220 -8.46 10.19 9.64
C VAL A 220 -7.70 11.07 10.62
N SER A 221 -6.63 11.74 10.16
CA SER A 221 -5.69 12.47 11.03
C SER A 221 -5.67 13.97 10.80
N GLY A 222 -6.41 14.48 9.81
CA GLY A 222 -6.55 15.92 9.57
C GLY A 222 -5.32 16.60 8.97
N TYR A 223 -4.32 15.85 8.49
CA TYR A 223 -3.16 16.46 7.83
C TYR A 223 -3.53 16.98 6.44
N ASP A 224 -2.84 18.02 5.97
CA ASP A 224 -3.02 18.52 4.61
C ASP A 224 -2.76 17.42 3.56
N LYS A 225 -3.55 17.45 2.48
CA LYS A 225 -3.31 16.55 1.36
C LYS A 225 -1.97 16.86 0.69
N LEU A 226 -1.19 15.83 0.46
CA LEU A 226 0.08 15.88 -0.24
C LEU A 226 -0.13 15.98 -1.75
N THR A 227 0.73 16.74 -2.40
CA THR A 227 0.79 16.84 -3.87
C THR A 227 2.24 16.83 -4.34
N PRO A 228 2.55 16.25 -5.50
CA PRO A 228 3.88 16.34 -6.11
C PRO A 228 4.40 17.76 -6.33
N ASP A 229 3.52 18.76 -6.40
CA ASP A 229 3.90 20.18 -6.56
C ASP A 229 4.49 20.79 -5.29
N HIS A 230 4.27 20.15 -4.13
CA HIS A 230 4.79 20.58 -2.83
C HIS A 230 5.66 19.47 -2.21
N PRO A 231 6.79 19.10 -2.85
CA PRO A 231 7.59 17.95 -2.44
C PRO A 231 8.12 18.07 -1.00
N GLN A 232 8.39 19.27 -0.52
CA GLN A 232 8.87 19.50 0.84
C GLN A 232 7.85 19.04 1.90
N ALA A 233 6.54 19.20 1.63
CA ALA A 233 5.50 18.72 2.53
C ALA A 233 5.50 17.19 2.60
N ILE A 234 5.74 16.50 1.48
CA ILE A 234 5.85 15.03 1.46
C ILE A 234 7.01 14.57 2.32
N TYR A 235 8.19 15.18 2.15
CA TYR A 235 9.39 14.81 2.88
C TYR A 235 9.27 15.07 4.38
N ARG A 236 8.70 16.22 4.77
CA ARG A 236 8.36 16.51 6.17
C ARG A 236 7.53 15.37 6.77
N ASP A 237 6.47 14.97 6.08
CA ASP A 237 5.50 13.99 6.57
C ASP A 237 6.07 12.58 6.70
N VAL A 238 6.92 12.14 5.76
CA VAL A 238 7.53 10.80 5.81
C VAL A 238 8.78 10.72 6.69
N MET A 239 9.47 11.84 6.92
CA MET A 239 10.71 11.87 7.69
C MET A 239 10.52 12.14 9.18
N ASP A 240 9.56 12.99 9.52
CA ASP A 240 9.21 13.27 10.91
C ASP A 240 8.68 11.99 11.58
N PRO A 241 9.33 11.47 12.64
CA PRO A 241 8.92 10.24 13.30
C PRO A 241 7.45 10.20 13.70
N ASP A 242 6.91 11.27 14.30
CA ASP A 242 5.52 11.29 14.77
C ASP A 242 4.56 11.23 13.56
N ARG A 243 4.78 12.05 12.54
CA ARG A 243 3.96 12.00 11.32
C ARG A 243 4.11 10.69 10.58
N SER A 244 5.32 10.14 10.52
CA SER A 244 5.60 8.92 9.74
C SER A 244 4.81 7.73 10.27
N ILE A 245 4.61 7.60 11.59
CA ILE A 245 3.79 6.53 12.18
C ILE A 245 2.34 6.57 11.69
N VAL A 246 1.78 7.77 11.53
CA VAL A 246 0.43 7.97 10.96
C VAL A 246 0.36 7.44 9.52
N TYR A 247 1.39 7.72 8.71
CA TYR A 247 1.45 7.19 7.35
C TYR A 247 1.65 5.66 7.31
N ILE A 248 2.42 5.07 8.23
CA ILE A 248 2.53 3.60 8.33
C ILE A 248 1.14 2.99 8.59
N ALA A 249 0.39 3.56 9.54
CA ALA A 249 -0.96 3.10 9.85
C ALA A 249 -1.89 3.18 8.62
N ALA A 250 -1.82 4.30 7.88
CA ALA A 250 -2.60 4.49 6.66
C ALA A 250 -2.23 3.50 5.54
N ILE A 251 -0.95 3.20 5.34
CA ILE A 251 -0.47 2.22 4.36
C ILE A 251 -0.97 0.82 4.69
N VAL A 252 -0.88 0.42 5.96
CA VAL A 252 -1.40 -0.87 6.42
C VAL A 252 -2.92 -0.94 6.23
N ARG A 253 -3.65 0.12 6.61
CA ARG A 253 -5.11 0.19 6.44
C ARG A 253 -5.51 0.07 4.97
N ASP A 254 -4.85 0.80 4.06
CA ASP A 254 -5.09 0.69 2.61
C ASP A 254 -4.86 -0.73 2.11
N ALA A 255 -3.79 -1.40 2.56
CA ALA A 255 -3.52 -2.79 2.23
C ALA A 255 -4.63 -3.75 2.70
N ILE A 256 -5.11 -3.60 3.94
CA ILE A 256 -6.21 -4.41 4.49
C ILE A 256 -7.49 -4.17 3.69
N ASP A 257 -7.84 -2.91 3.42
CA ASP A 257 -9.02 -2.55 2.63
C ASP A 257 -8.95 -3.08 1.20
N ALA A 258 -7.80 -2.94 0.54
CA ALA A 258 -7.60 -3.43 -0.81
C ALA A 258 -7.83 -4.95 -0.93
N TYR A 259 -7.35 -5.72 0.04
CA TYR A 259 -7.60 -7.17 0.09
C TYR A 259 -9.05 -7.50 0.45
N LYS A 260 -9.65 -6.76 1.37
CA LYS A 260 -11.05 -6.93 1.78
C LYS A 260 -12.01 -6.67 0.62
N GLU A 261 -11.77 -5.65 -0.18
CA GLU A 261 -12.52 -5.35 -1.42
C GLU A 261 -12.43 -6.51 -2.42
N GLN A 262 -11.32 -7.22 -2.43
CA GLN A 262 -11.11 -8.42 -3.23
C GLN A 262 -11.50 -9.68 -2.48
N GLY A 263 -12.25 -9.59 -1.38
CA GLY A 263 -12.85 -10.70 -0.64
C GLY A 263 -11.87 -11.52 0.23
N PHE A 264 -10.75 -10.94 0.67
CA PHE A 264 -9.82 -11.55 1.62
C PHE A 264 -9.67 -10.67 2.87
N ASP A 265 -9.87 -11.24 4.06
CA ASP A 265 -9.54 -10.55 5.31
C ASP A 265 -8.12 -10.89 5.73
N ILE A 266 -7.23 -9.90 5.62
CA ILE A 266 -5.83 -10.02 6.06
C ILE A 266 -5.57 -9.33 7.41
N SER A 267 -6.61 -8.75 8.05
CA SER A 267 -6.45 -7.99 9.30
C SER A 267 -5.93 -8.86 10.46
N GLY A 268 -6.09 -10.19 10.39
CA GLY A 268 -5.57 -11.11 11.40
C GLY A 268 -4.12 -11.57 11.20
N ASN A 269 -3.48 -11.25 10.07
CA ASN A 269 -2.14 -11.75 9.74
C ASN A 269 -1.14 -10.60 9.51
N PRO A 270 -0.35 -10.23 10.53
CA PRO A 270 0.63 -9.16 10.42
C PRO A 270 1.80 -9.48 9.49
N GLY A 271 2.10 -10.76 9.26
CA GLY A 271 3.08 -11.17 8.25
C GLY A 271 2.66 -10.79 6.83
N ILE A 272 1.37 -10.95 6.50
CA ILE A 272 0.86 -10.53 5.19
C ILE A 272 0.88 -9.02 5.04
N THR A 273 0.48 -8.25 6.05
CA THR A 273 0.56 -6.78 5.97
C THR A 273 2.01 -6.30 5.89
N ALA A 274 2.95 -6.91 6.63
CA ALA A 274 4.37 -6.57 6.55
C ALA A 274 4.99 -6.93 5.19
N THR A 275 4.52 -8.03 4.58
CA THR A 275 4.87 -8.38 3.20
C THR A 275 4.43 -7.28 2.25
N LEU A 276 3.17 -6.84 2.33
CA LEU A 276 2.62 -5.79 1.47
C LEU A 276 3.29 -4.43 1.70
N TYR A 277 3.68 -4.13 2.95
CA TYR A 277 4.46 -2.94 3.27
C TYR A 277 5.81 -2.94 2.54
N ASN A 278 6.48 -4.09 2.47
CA ASN A 278 7.75 -4.23 1.77
C ASN A 278 7.62 -4.18 0.24
N VAL A 279 6.60 -4.83 -0.32
CA VAL A 279 6.50 -5.05 -1.77
C VAL A 279 5.58 -4.08 -2.49
N GLY A 280 4.84 -3.25 -1.75
CA GLY A 280 3.89 -2.25 -2.26
C GLY A 280 2.76 -2.83 -3.11
N GLN A 281 2.04 -1.92 -3.78
CA GLN A 281 0.97 -2.22 -4.75
C GLN A 281 -0.13 -3.19 -4.23
N PRO A 282 -0.70 -2.97 -3.02
CA PRO A 282 -1.64 -3.92 -2.44
C PRO A 282 -2.89 -4.15 -3.30
N ARG A 283 -3.41 -3.10 -3.95
CA ARG A 283 -4.60 -3.16 -4.83
C ARG A 283 -4.39 -4.03 -6.05
N GLN A 284 -3.25 -3.88 -6.73
CA GLN A 284 -2.92 -4.72 -7.89
C GLN A 284 -2.77 -6.18 -7.46
N ARG A 285 -2.02 -6.44 -6.39
CA ARG A 285 -1.79 -7.80 -5.87
C ARG A 285 -3.08 -8.49 -5.43
N ALA A 286 -3.98 -7.76 -4.78
CA ALA A 286 -5.28 -8.26 -4.36
C ALA A 286 -6.15 -8.64 -5.58
N ALA A 287 -6.17 -7.79 -6.62
CA ALA A 287 -6.90 -8.06 -7.85
C ALA A 287 -6.34 -9.27 -8.60
N ASP A 288 -5.01 -9.38 -8.70
CA ASP A 288 -4.33 -10.52 -9.32
C ASP A 288 -4.62 -11.83 -8.56
N LEU A 289 -4.65 -11.78 -7.23
CA LEU A 289 -5.02 -12.92 -6.40
C LEU A 289 -6.48 -13.36 -6.64
N ARG A 290 -7.42 -12.41 -6.72
CA ARG A 290 -8.83 -12.69 -7.03
C ARG A 290 -9.00 -13.27 -8.45
N ALA A 291 -8.28 -12.76 -9.44
CA ALA A 291 -8.27 -13.29 -10.80
C ALA A 291 -7.67 -14.72 -10.85
N ALA A 292 -6.63 -15.00 -10.07
CA ALA A 292 -6.04 -16.34 -9.99
C ALA A 292 -7.02 -17.37 -9.38
N LEU A 293 -7.86 -16.98 -8.42
CA LEU A 293 -8.89 -17.86 -7.86
C LEU A 293 -10.01 -18.20 -8.86
N THR A 294 -10.49 -17.20 -9.60
CA THR A 294 -11.59 -17.39 -10.56
C THR A 294 -11.19 -18.22 -11.77
N SER A 295 -9.90 -18.22 -12.13
CA SER A 295 -9.34 -19.05 -13.21
C SER A 295 -9.07 -20.52 -12.84
N GLY A 296 -9.53 -20.99 -11.67
CA GLY A 296 -9.49 -22.41 -11.29
C GLY A 296 -8.11 -22.94 -10.87
N LYS A 297 -7.10 -22.08 -10.67
CA LYS A 297 -5.72 -22.46 -10.29
C LYS A 297 -5.55 -22.79 -8.79
N GLY A 298 -6.58 -23.36 -8.16
CA GLY A 298 -6.60 -23.71 -6.73
C GLY A 298 -6.80 -22.51 -5.80
N ARG A 299 -7.18 -22.79 -4.55
CA ARG A 299 -7.45 -21.80 -3.51
C ARG A 299 -6.14 -21.20 -2.98
N LYS A 300 -5.59 -20.22 -3.69
CA LYS A 300 -4.42 -19.45 -3.25
C LYS A 300 -4.85 -18.36 -2.26
N LEU A 301 -4.26 -18.43 -1.07
CA LEU A 301 -4.23 -17.32 -0.12
C LEU A 301 -2.98 -16.46 -0.42
N PRO A 302 -2.93 -15.20 0.04
CA PRO A 302 -1.67 -14.49 0.03
C PRO A 302 -0.65 -15.24 0.90
N VAL A 303 0.63 -15.10 0.54
CA VAL A 303 1.75 -15.75 1.22
C VAL A 303 2.77 -14.71 1.63
N GLU A 304 3.43 -14.95 2.76
CA GLU A 304 4.45 -14.05 3.28
C GLU A 304 5.70 -14.06 2.40
N ASN A 305 6.34 -12.90 2.26
CA ASN A 305 7.75 -12.86 1.88
C ASN A 305 8.63 -12.99 3.14
N TYR A 306 9.94 -12.84 2.98
CA TYR A 306 10.91 -12.89 4.08
C TYR A 306 10.65 -11.85 5.21
N TYR A 307 10.01 -10.69 4.92
CA TYR A 307 9.56 -9.74 5.94
C TYR A 307 8.43 -10.35 6.76
N GLY A 308 7.36 -10.73 6.05
CA GLY A 308 6.17 -11.28 6.69
C GLY A 308 6.49 -12.51 7.51
N TRP A 309 7.39 -13.35 6.99
CA TRP A 309 7.82 -14.56 7.65
C TRP A 309 8.45 -14.29 9.00
N LEU A 310 9.39 -13.33 9.05
CA LEU A 310 10.04 -12.91 10.30
C LEU A 310 9.02 -12.38 11.31
N VAL A 311 8.09 -11.53 10.86
CA VAL A 311 7.08 -10.92 11.74
C VAL A 311 6.20 -11.98 12.40
N ASN A 312 5.76 -12.97 11.63
CA ASN A 312 4.96 -14.08 12.15
C ASN A 312 5.79 -15.02 13.05
N ASP A 313 7.06 -15.29 12.70
CA ASP A 313 7.97 -16.11 13.51
C ASP A 313 8.25 -15.48 14.89
N LYS A 314 8.33 -14.15 14.94
CA LYS A 314 8.62 -13.38 16.15
C LYS A 314 7.38 -12.77 16.81
N LEU A 315 6.18 -13.20 16.43
CA LEU A 315 4.94 -12.51 16.78
C LEU A 315 4.75 -12.33 18.29
N ASP A 316 5.03 -13.37 19.08
CA ASP A 316 4.88 -13.32 20.54
C ASP A 316 5.85 -12.31 21.19
N GLU A 317 7.11 -12.29 20.74
CA GLU A 317 8.10 -11.31 21.19
C GLU A 317 7.67 -9.89 20.83
N LEU A 318 7.23 -9.68 19.59
CA LEU A 318 6.81 -8.37 19.11
C LEU A 318 5.55 -7.87 19.80
N ARG A 319 4.59 -8.76 20.14
CA ARG A 319 3.41 -8.38 20.93
C ARG A 319 3.77 -7.92 22.34
N SER A 320 4.77 -8.53 22.97
CA SER A 320 5.22 -8.13 24.32
C SER A 320 5.70 -6.67 24.40
N LEU A 321 6.14 -6.10 23.27
CA LEU A 321 6.51 -4.68 23.18
C LEU A 321 5.32 -3.74 23.39
N LEU A 322 4.12 -4.20 23.02
CA LEU A 322 2.88 -3.45 23.14
C LEU A 322 2.30 -3.55 24.56
N ASP A 323 2.53 -4.65 25.28
CA ASP A 323 2.01 -4.82 26.64
C ASP A 323 2.79 -3.97 27.67
N SER A 324 4.08 -3.77 27.41
CA SER A 324 5.04 -3.13 28.31
C SER A 324 4.89 -1.60 28.49
N GLY A 325 3.81 -1.01 27.96
CA GLY A 325 3.58 0.43 27.93
C GLY A 325 2.12 0.78 28.19
N SER A 326 1.52 0.13 29.19
CA SER A 326 0.20 0.44 29.76
C SER A 326 0.40 1.17 31.08
#